data_AF-A0A3C0NMA6-F1
#
_entry.id   AF-A0A3C0NMA6-F1
#
_cell.length_a   1.000
_cell.length_b   1.000
_cell.length_c   1.000
_cell.angle_alpha   90.00
_cell.angle_beta   90.00
_cell.angle_gamma   90.00
#
_symmetry.space_group_name_H-M   'P 1'
#
loop_
_entity.id
_entity.type
_entity.pdbx_description
1 polymer ?
#
loop_
_entity_poly.entity_id
_entity_poly.type
_entity_poly.pdbx_seq_one_letter_code
_entity_poly.pdbx_strand_id
1 'polypeptide(L)'
;TKAQRMIEENIGLVDAVCELLDARIPRASCNPDIDRLAAGKPRLVILNRCDLADPAVTKLWSAAFRDQGLAVLETDARSGKGINGFVPAVRALLADKLADYERKGQSGRGLKIMVLGIPNVGKSTFINKVAGRKAAAAGDKPGVTRGRQWINIDRGLDMLDTPGILWPKFDSQEVGEMLAVTNAIKSDVLDRETLAANFMLRLRELYPEALESRYGIKPTGDENGFELLELAAKRRGFLVSRGEYDIERMANTLLDEYHSGKLGRLSLERPE
;
A
#
# COMPACT_ATOMS: atom_id res chain seq x y z
N THR A 1 -2.36 -6.52 -18.77
CA THR A 1 -1.05 -7.19 -18.48
C THR A 1 -1.24 -8.69 -18.22
N LYS A 2 -0.19 -9.51 -18.07
CA LYS A 2 -0.31 -10.95 -17.69
C LYS A 2 -1.11 -11.13 -16.39
N ALA A 3 -0.88 -10.25 -15.43
CA ALA A 3 -1.57 -10.26 -14.15
C ALA A 3 -3.07 -9.93 -14.28
N GLN A 4 -3.42 -8.96 -15.13
CA GLN A 4 -4.82 -8.66 -15.44
C GLN A 4 -5.56 -9.86 -16.04
N ARG A 5 -4.96 -10.56 -17.02
CA ARG A 5 -5.56 -11.78 -17.59
C ARG A 5 -5.80 -12.85 -16.53
N MET A 6 -4.86 -13.03 -15.60
CA MET A 6 -5.03 -13.95 -14.47
C MET A 6 -6.22 -13.55 -13.57
N ILE A 7 -6.46 -12.26 -13.34
CA ILE A 7 -7.66 -11.84 -12.61
C ILE A 7 -8.91 -12.16 -13.41
N GLU A 8 -8.97 -11.74 -14.68
CA GLU A 8 -10.13 -11.94 -15.56
C GLU A 8 -10.53 -13.43 -15.65
N GLU A 9 -9.55 -14.33 -15.75
CA GLU A 9 -9.77 -15.78 -15.79
C GLU A 9 -10.26 -16.39 -14.46
N ASN A 10 -9.96 -15.76 -13.31
CA ASN A 10 -10.21 -16.35 -11.98
C ASN A 10 -11.25 -15.58 -11.15
N ILE A 11 -11.66 -14.38 -11.54
CA ILE A 11 -12.63 -13.57 -10.79
C ILE A 11 -14.00 -14.26 -10.68
N GLY A 12 -14.37 -15.06 -11.68
CA GLY A 12 -15.58 -15.89 -11.64
C GLY A 12 -15.55 -16.98 -10.57
N LEU A 13 -14.37 -17.38 -10.11
CA LEU A 13 -14.16 -18.47 -9.15
C LEU A 13 -14.19 -18.02 -7.68
N VAL A 14 -14.20 -16.71 -7.42
CA VAL A 14 -14.17 -16.13 -6.07
C VAL A 14 -15.50 -15.52 -5.67
N ASP A 15 -15.76 -15.55 -4.38
CA ASP A 15 -16.93 -14.99 -3.71
C ASP A 15 -16.74 -13.51 -3.36
N ALA A 16 -15.51 -13.08 -3.06
CA ALA A 16 -15.16 -11.68 -2.78
C ALA A 16 -13.74 -11.32 -3.24
N VAL A 17 -13.50 -10.02 -3.34
CA VAL A 17 -12.18 -9.43 -3.58
C VAL A 17 -11.72 -8.69 -2.32
N CYS A 18 -10.49 -8.95 -1.91
CA CYS A 18 -9.81 -8.29 -0.81
C CYS A 18 -8.68 -7.44 -1.38
N GLU A 19 -8.83 -6.13 -1.39
CA GLU A 19 -7.87 -5.22 -1.98
C GLU A 19 -6.93 -4.64 -0.91
N LEU A 20 -5.64 -4.90 -1.07
CA LEU A 20 -4.60 -4.38 -0.20
C LEU A 20 -4.09 -3.04 -0.73
N LEU A 21 -4.18 -1.99 0.10
CA LEU A 21 -3.72 -0.63 -0.18
C LEU A 21 -2.62 -0.23 0.81
N ASP A 22 -1.77 0.73 0.42
CA ASP A 22 -0.77 1.30 1.34
C ASP A 22 -1.44 2.44 2.12
N ALA A 23 -1.53 2.33 3.45
CA ALA A 23 -2.20 3.31 4.30
C ALA A 23 -1.59 4.72 4.23
N ARG A 24 -0.36 4.84 3.72
CA ARG A 24 0.30 6.13 3.50
C ARG A 24 -0.22 6.85 2.26
N ILE A 25 -0.75 6.09 1.29
CA ILE A 25 -1.32 6.59 0.03
C ILE A 25 -2.56 5.77 -0.41
N PRO A 26 -3.66 5.75 0.37
CA PRO A 26 -4.78 4.84 0.09
C PRO A 26 -5.45 5.03 -1.27
N ARG A 27 -5.62 6.26 -1.76
CA ARG A 27 -6.18 6.57 -3.08
C ARG A 27 -5.15 6.33 -4.19
N ALA A 28 -3.93 6.84 -4.07
CA ALA A 28 -2.92 6.68 -5.12
C ALA A 28 -2.48 5.21 -5.29
N SER A 29 -2.61 4.39 -4.24
CA SER A 29 -2.36 2.94 -4.32
C SER A 29 -3.55 2.10 -4.75
N CYS A 30 -4.72 2.71 -4.96
CA CYS A 30 -5.92 2.07 -5.50
C CYS A 30 -5.81 1.98 -7.01
N ASN A 31 -5.81 0.76 -7.55
CA ASN A 31 -5.70 0.59 -9.00
C ASN A 31 -7.08 0.72 -9.66
N PRO A 32 -7.31 1.67 -10.58
CA PRO A 32 -8.61 1.87 -11.22
C PRO A 32 -9.09 0.66 -12.03
N ASP A 33 -8.17 -0.18 -12.54
CA ASP A 33 -8.54 -1.42 -13.21
C ASP A 33 -9.17 -2.43 -12.24
N ILE A 34 -8.84 -2.39 -10.93
CA ILE A 34 -9.45 -3.29 -9.94
C ILE A 34 -10.94 -2.99 -9.80
N ASP A 35 -11.36 -1.72 -9.85
CA ASP A 35 -12.79 -1.36 -9.79
C ASP A 35 -13.58 -2.03 -10.92
N ARG A 36 -13.03 -1.99 -12.14
CA ARG A 36 -13.61 -2.63 -13.32
C ARG A 36 -13.60 -4.16 -13.21
N LEU A 37 -12.47 -4.73 -12.78
CA LEU A 37 -12.28 -6.19 -12.72
C LEU A 37 -13.09 -6.84 -11.60
N ALA A 38 -13.26 -6.16 -10.48
CA ALA A 38 -14.00 -6.63 -9.30
C ALA A 38 -15.48 -6.23 -9.32
N ALA A 39 -15.97 -5.64 -10.42
CA ALA A 39 -17.35 -5.18 -10.53
C ALA A 39 -18.35 -6.32 -10.19
N GLY A 40 -19.31 -6.01 -9.32
CA GLY A 40 -20.33 -6.96 -8.85
C GLY A 40 -19.86 -7.98 -7.81
N LYS A 41 -18.60 -7.92 -7.35
CA LYS A 41 -18.11 -8.72 -6.22
C LYS A 41 -18.13 -7.89 -4.93
N PRO A 42 -18.52 -8.48 -3.78
CA PRO A 42 -18.27 -7.88 -2.48
C PRO A 42 -16.77 -7.56 -2.30
N ARG A 43 -16.45 -6.38 -1.76
CA ARG A 43 -15.08 -5.88 -1.61
C ARG A 43 -14.74 -5.56 -0.16
N LEU A 44 -13.57 -6.01 0.27
CA LEU A 44 -12.91 -5.62 1.50
C LEU A 44 -11.66 -4.83 1.16
N VAL A 45 -11.60 -3.56 1.53
CA VAL A 45 -10.40 -2.73 1.48
C VAL A 45 -9.56 -3.00 2.71
N ILE A 46 -8.26 -3.22 2.52
CA ILE A 46 -7.31 -3.47 3.59
C ILE A 46 -6.23 -2.39 3.53
N LEU A 47 -6.28 -1.46 4.47
CA LEU A 47 -5.24 -0.46 4.65
C LEU A 47 -4.07 -1.13 5.39
N ASN A 48 -2.99 -1.43 4.67
CA ASN A 48 -1.79 -2.05 5.24
C ASN A 48 -0.71 -1.00 5.52
N ARG A 49 0.28 -1.35 6.36
CA ARG A 49 1.36 -0.46 6.80
C ARG A 49 0.88 0.70 7.68
N CYS A 50 -0.18 0.47 8.47
CA CYS A 50 -0.68 1.47 9.43
C CYS A 50 0.33 1.84 10.53
N ASP A 51 1.41 1.08 10.69
CA ASP A 51 2.55 1.41 11.55
C ASP A 51 3.44 2.53 10.98
N LEU A 52 3.35 2.80 9.67
CA LEU A 52 4.08 3.86 8.97
C LEU A 52 3.18 5.04 8.54
N ALA A 53 1.87 4.86 8.53
CA ALA A 53 0.90 5.87 8.12
C ALA A 53 0.43 6.74 9.29
N ASP A 54 0.04 7.99 9.00
CA ASP A 54 -0.56 8.87 9.99
C ASP A 54 -1.87 8.24 10.50
N PRO A 55 -2.03 8.02 11.82
CA PRO A 55 -3.20 7.35 12.37
C PRO A 55 -4.48 8.19 12.30
N ALA A 56 -4.39 9.52 12.31
CA ALA A 56 -5.55 10.40 12.12
C ALA A 56 -6.00 10.36 10.66
N VAL A 57 -5.06 10.46 9.71
CA VAL A 57 -5.37 10.37 8.27
C VAL A 57 -5.89 8.98 7.88
N THR A 58 -5.33 7.91 8.46
CA THR A 58 -5.82 6.54 8.25
C THR A 58 -7.30 6.41 8.66
N LYS A 59 -7.70 7.01 9.80
CA LYS A 59 -9.11 7.02 10.24
C LYS A 59 -10.01 7.76 9.25
N LEU A 60 -9.56 8.88 8.70
CA LEU A 60 -10.31 9.63 7.68
C LEU A 60 -10.52 8.77 6.43
N TRP A 61 -9.48 8.12 5.91
CA TRP A 61 -9.60 7.19 4.78
C TRP A 61 -10.51 6.01 5.08
N SER A 62 -10.38 5.41 6.26
CA SER A 62 -11.27 4.33 6.71
C SER A 62 -12.74 4.77 6.75
N ALA A 63 -13.04 6.02 7.11
CA ALA A 63 -14.39 6.56 7.05
C ALA A 63 -14.84 6.77 5.60
N ALA A 64 -14.02 7.43 4.77
CA ALA A 64 -14.33 7.72 3.38
C ALA A 64 -14.64 6.44 2.56
N PHE A 65 -13.89 5.36 2.75
CA PHE A 65 -14.18 4.08 2.08
C PHE A 65 -15.48 3.44 2.60
N ARG A 66 -15.79 3.56 3.90
CA ARG A 66 -17.06 3.06 4.45
C ARG A 66 -18.26 3.84 3.93
N ASP A 67 -18.12 5.15 3.76
CA ASP A 67 -19.17 6.01 3.17
C ASP A 67 -19.45 5.65 1.69
N GLN A 68 -18.45 5.08 1.00
CA GLN A 68 -18.60 4.48 -0.33
C GLN A 68 -19.20 3.06 -0.31
N GLY A 69 -19.60 2.56 0.86
CA GLY A 69 -20.18 1.23 1.03
C GLY A 69 -19.15 0.08 1.05
N LEU A 70 -17.86 0.38 1.21
CA LEU A 70 -16.81 -0.64 1.25
C LEU A 70 -16.54 -1.09 2.70
N ALA A 71 -16.33 -2.39 2.89
CA ALA A 71 -15.78 -2.88 4.15
C ALA A 71 -14.30 -2.49 4.25
N VAL A 72 -13.83 -2.14 5.44
CA VAL A 72 -12.44 -1.68 5.67
C VAL A 72 -11.80 -2.41 6.84
N LEU A 73 -10.55 -2.85 6.65
CA LEU A 73 -9.68 -3.43 7.67
C LEU A 73 -8.33 -2.69 7.72
N GLU A 74 -7.92 -2.26 8.90
CA GLU A 74 -6.60 -1.64 9.13
C GLU A 74 -5.59 -2.68 9.62
N THR A 75 -4.40 -2.72 9.02
CA THR A 75 -3.40 -3.76 9.28
C THR A 75 -1.96 -3.25 9.26
N ASP A 76 -1.13 -3.94 10.03
CA ASP A 76 0.32 -3.95 9.87
C ASP A 76 0.74 -5.41 9.68
N ALA A 77 0.95 -5.79 8.42
CA ALA A 77 1.39 -7.15 8.08
C ALA A 77 2.80 -7.49 8.57
N ARG A 78 3.64 -6.51 8.93
CA ARG A 78 4.98 -6.78 9.46
C ARG A 78 4.88 -7.25 10.92
N SER A 79 4.23 -6.50 11.78
CA SER A 79 4.02 -6.90 13.19
C SER A 79 2.96 -7.99 13.34
N GLY A 80 1.95 -8.00 12.48
CA GLY A 80 0.76 -8.86 12.59
C GLY A 80 -0.44 -8.16 13.23
N LYS A 81 -0.33 -6.87 13.59
CA LYS A 81 -1.46 -6.11 14.16
C LYS A 81 -2.61 -6.02 13.14
N GLY A 82 -3.82 -6.30 13.61
CA GLY A 82 -5.06 -6.26 12.79
C GLY A 82 -5.30 -7.50 11.92
N ILE A 83 -4.31 -8.39 11.75
CA ILE A 83 -4.41 -9.57 10.88
C ILE A 83 -5.51 -10.54 11.33
N ASN A 84 -5.68 -10.72 12.64
CA ASN A 84 -6.73 -11.58 13.21
C ASN A 84 -8.16 -11.08 12.88
N GLY A 85 -8.33 -9.80 12.53
CA GLY A 85 -9.60 -9.23 12.09
C GLY A 85 -9.99 -9.61 10.66
N PHE A 86 -9.06 -10.15 9.86
CA PHE A 86 -9.30 -10.43 8.44
C PHE A 86 -10.37 -11.49 8.18
N VAL A 87 -10.23 -12.67 8.81
CA VAL A 87 -11.19 -13.77 8.62
C VAL A 87 -12.60 -13.37 9.09
N PRO A 88 -12.79 -12.76 10.28
CA PRO A 88 -14.08 -12.21 10.67
C PRO A 88 -14.65 -11.20 9.68
N ALA A 89 -13.84 -10.26 9.17
CA ALA A 89 -14.28 -9.25 8.21
C ALA A 89 -14.77 -9.87 6.89
N VAL A 90 -14.06 -10.88 6.37
CA VAL A 90 -14.47 -11.60 5.14
C VAL A 90 -15.78 -12.35 5.37
N ARG A 91 -15.95 -13.01 6.52
CA ARG A 91 -17.19 -13.73 6.84
C ARG A 91 -18.37 -12.77 7.00
N ALA A 92 -18.16 -11.62 7.62
CA ALA A 92 -19.17 -10.57 7.72
C ALA A 92 -19.56 -10.02 6.34
N LEU A 93 -18.57 -9.76 5.48
CA LEU A 93 -18.80 -9.30 4.10
C LEU A 93 -19.61 -10.31 3.27
N LEU A 94 -19.50 -11.60 3.56
CA LEU A 94 -20.16 -12.69 2.85
C LEU A 94 -21.29 -13.36 3.66
N ALA A 95 -21.82 -12.68 4.68
CA ALA A 95 -22.82 -13.24 5.59
C ALA A 95 -24.09 -13.72 4.87
N ASP A 96 -24.63 -12.91 3.95
CA ASP A 96 -25.83 -13.27 3.18
C ASP A 96 -25.60 -14.52 2.32
N LYS A 97 -24.41 -14.64 1.73
CA LYS A 97 -24.02 -15.80 0.92
C LYS A 97 -23.86 -17.06 1.77
N LEU A 98 -23.33 -16.93 2.99
CA LEU A 98 -23.25 -18.03 3.94
C LEU A 98 -24.65 -18.48 4.37
N ALA A 99 -25.55 -17.56 4.69
CA ALA A 99 -26.94 -17.87 5.02
C ALA A 99 -27.67 -18.56 3.84
N ASP A 100 -27.39 -18.15 2.60
CA ASP A 100 -27.89 -18.82 1.40
C ASP A 100 -27.41 -20.26 1.26
N TYR A 101 -26.14 -20.53 1.58
CA TYR A 101 -25.61 -21.89 1.58
C TYR A 101 -26.29 -22.75 2.65
N GLU A 102 -26.49 -22.22 3.84
CA GLU A 102 -27.19 -22.92 4.92
C GLU A 102 -28.64 -23.25 4.53
N ARG A 103 -29.40 -22.31 3.97
CA ARG A 103 -30.77 -22.54 3.48
C ARG A 103 -30.84 -23.64 2.42
N LYS A 104 -29.79 -23.80 1.61
CA LYS A 104 -29.69 -24.82 0.56
C LYS A 104 -29.13 -26.16 1.06
N GLY A 105 -28.92 -26.31 2.37
CA GLY A 105 -28.31 -27.51 2.96
C GLY A 105 -26.84 -27.69 2.60
N GLN A 106 -26.16 -26.62 2.16
CA GLN A 106 -24.74 -26.61 1.77
C GLN A 106 -23.84 -26.10 2.92
N SER A 107 -24.25 -26.32 4.17
CA SER A 107 -23.50 -25.95 5.37
C SER A 107 -22.13 -26.64 5.35
N GLY A 108 -21.06 -25.86 5.17
CA GLY A 108 -19.69 -26.36 5.01
C GLY A 108 -19.08 -26.14 3.62
N ARG A 109 -19.85 -25.62 2.66
CA ARG A 109 -19.29 -25.12 1.39
C ARG A 109 -18.30 -23.99 1.69
N GLY A 110 -17.05 -24.19 1.27
CA GLY A 110 -15.98 -23.21 1.49
C GLY A 110 -16.19 -21.92 0.69
N LEU A 111 -15.72 -20.82 1.27
CA LEU A 111 -15.60 -19.53 0.63
C LEU A 111 -14.25 -19.42 -0.09
N LYS A 112 -14.26 -18.71 -1.22
CA LYS A 112 -13.07 -18.42 -2.02
C LYS A 112 -12.92 -16.92 -2.16
N ILE A 113 -11.74 -16.40 -1.89
CA ILE A 113 -11.44 -14.97 -2.04
C ILE A 113 -10.18 -14.77 -2.88
N MET A 114 -10.04 -13.58 -3.43
CA MET A 114 -8.84 -13.14 -4.16
C MET A 114 -8.24 -11.93 -3.46
N VAL A 115 -6.93 -11.94 -3.21
CA VAL A 115 -6.21 -10.74 -2.73
C VAL A 115 -5.60 -10.01 -3.91
N LEU A 116 -5.94 -8.74 -4.04
CA LEU A 116 -5.46 -7.83 -5.09
C LEU A 116 -4.69 -6.65 -4.49
N GLY A 117 -3.98 -5.92 -5.35
CA GLY A 117 -3.27 -4.69 -4.98
C GLY A 117 -2.00 -4.50 -5.81
N ILE A 118 -1.47 -3.29 -5.80
CA ILE A 118 -0.25 -2.92 -6.55
C ILE A 118 1.00 -3.69 -6.09
N PRO A 119 2.09 -3.72 -6.87
CA PRO A 119 3.36 -4.26 -6.41
C PRO A 119 3.83 -3.62 -5.09
N ASN A 120 4.58 -4.39 -4.30
CA ASN A 120 5.19 -3.94 -3.05
C ASN A 120 4.25 -3.42 -1.94
N VAL A 121 2.93 -3.39 -2.10
CA VAL A 121 1.97 -3.00 -1.04
C VAL A 121 1.95 -3.93 0.20
N GLY A 122 2.65 -5.07 0.12
CA GLY A 122 2.79 -6.03 1.23
C GLY A 122 1.90 -7.27 1.14
N LYS A 123 1.34 -7.58 -0.05
CA LYS A 123 0.49 -8.78 -0.29
C LYS A 123 1.10 -10.07 0.24
N SER A 124 2.29 -10.47 -0.19
CA SER A 124 2.89 -11.73 0.26
C SER A 124 3.10 -11.80 1.77
N THR A 125 3.49 -10.68 2.39
CA THR A 125 3.66 -10.58 3.85
C THR A 125 2.31 -10.74 4.56
N PHE A 126 1.29 -10.04 4.08
CA PHE A 126 -0.08 -10.14 4.58
C PHE A 126 -0.62 -11.57 4.47
N ILE A 127 -0.51 -12.19 3.29
CA ILE A 127 -0.95 -13.56 3.01
C ILE A 127 -0.25 -14.56 3.94
N ASN A 128 1.07 -14.45 4.12
CA ASN A 128 1.82 -15.33 5.00
C ASN A 128 1.43 -15.18 6.47
N LYS A 129 1.13 -13.95 6.92
CA LYS A 129 0.64 -13.71 8.29
C LYS A 129 -0.75 -14.29 8.50
N VAL A 130 -1.67 -14.07 7.56
CA VAL A 130 -3.03 -14.63 7.62
C VAL A 130 -2.97 -16.16 7.61
N ALA A 131 -2.14 -16.77 6.75
CA ALA A 131 -2.02 -18.21 6.64
C ALA A 131 -1.26 -18.88 7.81
N GLY A 132 -0.58 -18.10 8.66
CA GLY A 132 0.26 -18.62 9.74
C GLY A 132 1.49 -19.41 9.28
N ARG A 133 1.80 -19.41 7.97
CA ARG A 133 2.91 -20.15 7.35
C ARG A 133 3.45 -19.42 6.12
N LYS A 134 4.65 -19.79 5.68
CA LYS A 134 5.23 -19.30 4.41
C LYS A 134 4.53 -19.96 3.22
N ALA A 135 3.42 -19.39 2.77
CA ALA A 135 2.61 -19.86 1.65
C ALA A 135 2.87 -19.08 0.34
N ALA A 136 3.24 -17.80 0.44
CA ALA A 136 3.57 -16.91 -0.68
C ALA A 136 5.05 -16.49 -0.61
N ALA A 137 5.69 -16.32 -1.78
CA ALA A 137 7.05 -15.80 -1.85
C ALA A 137 7.06 -14.33 -1.42
N ALA A 138 7.67 -14.04 -0.26
CA ALA A 138 7.91 -12.68 0.21
C ALA A 138 9.30 -12.23 -0.24
N GLY A 139 9.36 -11.31 -1.21
CA GLY A 139 10.59 -10.66 -1.67
C GLY A 139 10.28 -9.56 -2.68
N ASP A 140 11.07 -8.49 -2.67
CA ASP A 140 10.86 -7.23 -3.44
C ASP A 140 11.06 -7.36 -4.97
N LYS A 141 10.99 -8.58 -5.53
CA LYS A 141 11.10 -8.80 -6.98
C LYS A 141 9.70 -8.95 -7.61
N PRO A 142 9.27 -7.99 -8.45
CA PRO A 142 8.01 -8.10 -9.19
C PRO A 142 7.99 -9.38 -10.04
N GLY A 143 6.87 -10.12 -10.02
CA GLY A 143 6.60 -11.21 -10.98
C GLY A 143 6.83 -12.65 -10.51
N VAL A 144 7.09 -12.90 -9.22
CA VAL A 144 7.34 -14.26 -8.69
C VAL A 144 6.09 -14.86 -8.01
N THR A 145 5.02 -15.13 -8.78
CA THR A 145 3.90 -15.97 -8.32
C THR A 145 3.81 -17.19 -9.25
N ARG A 146 4.05 -18.39 -8.71
CA ARG A 146 4.06 -19.67 -9.45
C ARG A 146 2.62 -20.19 -9.60
N GLY A 147 1.94 -19.87 -10.70
CA GLY A 147 0.65 -20.47 -11.07
C GLY A 147 -0.53 -20.20 -10.12
N ARG A 148 -1.71 -20.80 -10.42
CA ARG A 148 -2.94 -20.68 -9.62
C ARG A 148 -2.78 -21.46 -8.31
N GLN A 149 -2.40 -20.79 -7.23
CA GLN A 149 -2.23 -21.39 -5.91
C GLN A 149 -3.33 -20.92 -4.95
N TRP A 150 -4.20 -21.86 -4.56
CA TRP A 150 -5.15 -21.64 -3.47
C TRP A 150 -4.45 -21.90 -2.14
N ILE A 151 -4.56 -20.94 -1.23
CA ILE A 151 -3.99 -20.98 0.11
C ILE A 151 -5.15 -21.11 1.08
N ASN A 152 -5.27 -22.25 1.76
CA ASN A 152 -6.21 -22.38 2.85
C ASN A 152 -5.74 -21.51 4.03
N ILE A 153 -6.60 -20.60 4.48
CA ILE A 153 -6.29 -19.60 5.51
C ILE A 153 -7.14 -19.78 6.78
N ASP A 154 -8.29 -20.44 6.66
CA ASP A 154 -9.14 -20.82 7.77
C ASP A 154 -10.06 -21.98 7.34
N ARG A 155 -10.80 -22.57 8.28
CA ARG A 155 -11.77 -23.63 8.01
C ARG A 155 -12.80 -23.16 6.98
N GLY A 156 -12.75 -23.78 5.79
CA GLY A 156 -13.66 -23.45 4.70
C GLY A 156 -13.44 -22.05 4.12
N LEU A 157 -12.22 -21.53 4.17
CA LEU A 157 -11.85 -20.27 3.50
C LEU A 157 -10.52 -20.43 2.78
N ASP A 158 -10.57 -20.32 1.45
CA ASP A 158 -9.42 -20.39 0.56
C ASP A 158 -9.15 -19.03 -0.09
N MET A 159 -7.88 -18.67 -0.19
CA MET A 159 -7.41 -17.42 -0.75
C MET A 159 -6.56 -17.68 -1.99
N LEU A 160 -6.86 -16.96 -3.08
CA LEU A 160 -6.02 -16.92 -4.27
C LEU A 160 -5.06 -15.74 -4.19
N ASP A 161 -3.76 -16.04 -4.20
CA ASP A 161 -2.70 -15.05 -4.34
C ASP A 161 -2.62 -14.58 -5.80
N THR A 162 -2.42 -13.28 -6.01
CA THR A 162 -2.27 -12.68 -7.33
C THR A 162 -1.03 -11.80 -7.40
N PRO A 163 -0.31 -11.80 -8.54
CA PRO A 163 0.77 -10.85 -8.76
C PRO A 163 0.24 -9.42 -8.71
N GLY A 164 1.09 -8.49 -8.24
CA GLY A 164 0.71 -7.07 -8.21
C GLY A 164 0.41 -6.51 -9.60
N ILE A 165 -0.59 -5.63 -9.68
CA ILE A 165 -1.02 -5.01 -10.92
C ILE A 165 -0.83 -3.51 -10.85
N LEU A 166 -0.12 -2.98 -11.83
CA LEU A 166 -0.09 -1.56 -12.17
C LEU A 166 -0.87 -1.34 -13.46
N TRP A 167 -1.34 -0.11 -13.62
CA TRP A 167 -2.03 0.35 -14.81
C TRP A 167 -1.09 1.22 -15.66
N PRO A 168 -1.30 1.30 -16.99
CA PRO A 168 -0.27 1.84 -17.90
C PRO A 168 -0.04 3.34 -17.80
N LYS A 169 -1.04 4.10 -17.36
CA LYS A 169 -1.02 5.56 -17.34
C LYS A 169 -1.66 6.06 -16.05
N PHE A 170 -0.90 6.81 -15.26
CA PHE A 170 -1.41 7.46 -14.04
C PHE A 170 -2.22 8.70 -14.39
N ASP A 171 -3.21 9.02 -13.56
CA ASP A 171 -4.11 10.16 -13.77
C ASP A 171 -3.39 11.50 -13.57
N SER A 172 -2.35 11.51 -12.74
CA SER A 172 -1.50 12.68 -12.50
C SER A 172 -0.04 12.29 -12.25
N GLN A 173 0.86 13.25 -12.43
CA GLN A 173 2.27 13.11 -12.04
C GLN A 173 2.38 12.85 -10.53
N GLU A 174 1.54 13.48 -9.73
CA GLU A 174 1.48 13.34 -8.27
C GLU A 174 1.27 11.89 -7.83
N VAL A 175 0.35 11.17 -8.48
CA VAL A 175 0.12 9.74 -8.22
C VAL A 175 1.38 8.92 -8.53
N GLY A 176 2.03 9.20 -9.66
CA GLY A 176 3.29 8.55 -10.04
C GLY A 176 4.40 8.78 -9.02
N GLU A 177 4.55 10.01 -8.53
CA GLU A 177 5.53 10.37 -7.50
C GLU A 177 5.22 9.68 -6.18
N MET A 178 3.97 9.67 -5.72
CA MET A 178 3.57 8.95 -4.51
C MET A 178 3.83 7.44 -4.59
N LEU A 179 3.55 6.82 -5.74
CA LEU A 179 3.86 5.43 -5.99
C LEU A 179 5.38 5.17 -6.00
N ALA A 180 6.18 6.09 -6.53
CA ALA A 180 7.63 5.99 -6.53
C ALA A 180 8.22 6.18 -5.11
N VAL A 181 7.79 7.21 -4.37
CA VAL A 181 8.19 7.49 -2.98
C VAL A 181 7.86 6.32 -2.07
N THR A 182 6.82 5.53 -2.35
CA THR A 182 6.44 4.35 -1.55
C THR A 182 7.02 3.02 -2.04
N ASN A 183 7.90 3.05 -3.05
CA ASN A 183 8.49 1.90 -3.75
C ASN A 183 7.46 0.98 -4.43
N ALA A 184 6.26 1.46 -4.78
CA ALA A 184 5.30 0.68 -5.56
C ALA A 184 5.69 0.54 -7.03
N ILE A 185 6.37 1.55 -7.57
CA ILE A 185 7.05 1.51 -8.86
C ILE A 185 8.56 1.68 -8.67
N LYS A 186 9.37 1.19 -9.61
CA LYS A 186 10.81 1.40 -9.56
C LYS A 186 11.12 2.88 -9.68
N SER A 187 12.05 3.36 -8.86
CA SER A 187 12.51 4.74 -8.92
C SER A 187 13.12 5.09 -10.28
N ASP A 188 13.62 4.14 -11.06
CA ASP A 188 14.27 4.36 -12.36
C ASP A 188 13.39 5.10 -13.40
N VAL A 189 12.10 5.29 -13.14
CA VAL A 189 11.17 6.07 -13.97
C VAL A 189 11.31 7.59 -13.73
N LEU A 190 11.81 8.00 -12.56
CA LEU A 190 12.02 9.39 -12.15
C LEU A 190 13.45 9.56 -11.63
N ASP A 191 14.10 10.67 -11.95
CA ASP A 191 15.36 11.00 -11.31
C ASP A 191 15.18 11.03 -9.78
N ARG A 192 16.09 10.37 -9.06
CA ARG A 192 15.90 10.08 -7.63
C ARG A 192 16.05 11.34 -6.77
N GLU A 193 16.89 12.28 -7.18
CA GLU A 193 17.02 13.58 -6.54
C GLU A 193 15.74 14.40 -6.74
N THR A 194 15.22 14.43 -7.97
CA THR A 194 13.95 15.08 -8.30
C THR A 194 12.78 14.49 -7.48
N LEU A 195 12.70 13.16 -7.38
CA LEU A 195 11.69 12.49 -6.56
C LEU A 195 11.78 12.89 -5.08
N ALA A 196 13.01 12.94 -4.55
CA ALA A 196 13.26 13.34 -3.17
C ALA A 196 12.97 14.83 -2.94
N ALA A 197 13.25 15.70 -3.92
CA ALA A 197 12.95 17.13 -3.87
C ALA A 197 11.43 17.37 -3.84
N ASN A 198 10.67 16.70 -4.70
CA ASN A 198 9.21 16.78 -4.69
C ASN A 198 8.62 16.21 -3.39
N PHE A 199 9.23 15.15 -2.85
CA PHE A 199 8.86 14.63 -1.54
C PHE A 199 9.15 15.62 -0.41
N MET A 200 10.28 16.35 -0.43
CA MET A 200 10.56 17.42 0.54
C MET A 200 9.50 18.52 0.52
N LEU A 201 9.05 18.94 -0.67
CA LEU A 201 7.96 19.91 -0.81
C LEU A 201 6.67 19.41 -0.18
N ARG A 202 6.32 18.14 -0.42
CA ARG A 202 5.14 17.52 0.19
C ARG A 202 5.26 17.39 1.71
N LEU A 203 6.45 17.06 2.23
CA LEU A 203 6.69 17.03 3.68
C LEU A 203 6.54 18.41 4.29
N ARG A 204 7.07 19.45 3.64
CA ARG A 204 6.90 20.84 4.08
C ARG A 204 5.43 21.23 4.19
N GLU A 205 4.60 20.84 3.23
CA GLU A 205 3.17 21.17 3.21
C GLU A 205 2.35 20.36 4.22
N LEU A 206 2.62 19.06 4.34
CA LEU A 206 1.77 18.15 5.12
C LEU A 206 2.26 17.91 6.54
N TYR A 207 3.58 17.89 6.75
CA TYR A 207 4.27 17.51 7.99
C TYR A 207 5.57 18.32 8.21
N PRO A 208 5.52 19.67 8.27
CA PRO A 208 6.71 20.50 8.48
C PRO A 208 7.48 20.13 9.76
N GLU A 209 6.79 19.62 10.79
CA GLU A 209 7.37 19.12 12.03
C GLU A 209 8.27 17.88 11.83
N ALA A 210 8.05 17.09 10.78
CA ALA A 210 8.93 15.97 10.43
C ALA A 210 10.30 16.50 9.94
N LEU A 211 10.30 17.59 9.17
CA LEU A 211 11.54 18.25 8.71
C LEU A 211 12.29 18.88 9.88
N GLU A 212 11.57 19.54 10.80
CA GLU A 212 12.18 20.13 11.98
C GLU A 212 12.78 19.06 12.90
N SER A 213 12.01 18.04 13.24
CA SER A 213 12.46 16.99 14.17
C SER A 213 13.58 16.13 13.60
N ARG A 214 13.55 15.81 12.29
CA ARG A 214 14.55 14.93 11.67
C ARG A 214 15.81 15.67 11.25
N TYR A 215 15.66 16.87 10.68
CA TYR A 215 16.74 17.59 10.01
C TYR A 215 17.04 18.95 10.65
N GLY A 216 16.27 19.42 11.62
CA GLY A 216 16.44 20.75 12.20
C GLY A 216 16.12 21.86 11.20
N ILE A 217 15.21 21.60 10.26
CA ILE A 217 14.77 22.55 9.23
C ILE A 217 13.39 23.06 9.60
N LYS A 218 13.27 24.36 9.82
CA LYS A 218 11.98 25.06 9.89
C LYS A 218 11.72 25.69 8.52
N PRO A 219 10.92 25.05 7.65
CA PRO A 219 10.70 25.59 6.32
C PRO A 219 9.96 26.93 6.40
N THR A 220 10.40 27.90 5.61
CA THR A 220 9.81 29.23 5.55
C THR A 220 8.71 29.33 4.49
N GLY A 221 8.74 28.44 3.49
CA GLY A 221 7.77 28.38 2.39
C GLY A 221 8.33 28.86 1.05
N ASP A 222 9.46 29.57 1.08
CA ASP A 222 10.14 30.06 -0.12
C ASP A 222 11.08 29.01 -0.73
N GLU A 223 11.49 28.01 0.05
CA GLU A 223 12.49 27.02 -0.38
C GLU A 223 11.92 26.04 -1.41
N ASN A 224 12.65 25.80 -2.49
CA ASN A 224 12.32 24.70 -3.40
C ASN A 224 12.78 23.33 -2.81
N GLY A 225 12.37 22.23 -3.45
CA GLY A 225 12.67 20.88 -2.96
C GLY A 225 14.17 20.55 -2.91
N PHE A 226 14.97 21.07 -3.84
CA PHE A 226 16.42 20.86 -3.88
C PHE A 226 17.12 21.67 -2.78
N GLU A 227 16.67 22.89 -2.51
CA GLU A 227 17.19 23.70 -1.40
C GLU A 227 16.92 23.01 -0.05
N LEU A 228 15.74 22.41 0.13
CA LEU A 228 15.44 21.61 1.33
C LEU A 228 16.34 20.37 1.45
N LEU A 229 16.63 19.68 0.34
CA LEU A 229 17.59 18.56 0.31
C LEU A 229 18.99 19.01 0.68
N GLU A 230 19.46 20.13 0.12
CA GLU A 230 20.79 20.68 0.41
C GLU A 230 20.92 21.08 1.89
N LEU A 231 19.90 21.74 2.45
CA LEU A 231 19.84 22.06 3.88
C LEU A 231 19.90 20.79 4.74
N ALA A 232 19.20 19.72 4.34
CA ALA A 232 19.23 18.45 5.06
C ALA A 232 20.61 17.77 4.95
N ALA A 233 21.22 17.78 3.76
CA ALA A 233 22.56 17.26 3.52
C ALA A 233 23.61 17.99 4.36
N LYS A 234 23.51 19.32 4.45
CA LYS A 234 24.33 20.17 5.31
C LYS A 234 24.21 19.79 6.79
N ARG A 235 22.99 19.60 7.27
CA ARG A 235 22.72 19.19 8.67
C ARG A 235 23.27 17.80 8.98
N ARG A 236 23.36 16.93 7.99
CA ARG A 236 23.95 15.59 8.08
C ARG A 236 25.47 15.56 7.88
N GLY A 237 26.07 16.66 7.42
CA GLY A 237 27.49 16.70 7.06
C GLY A 237 27.81 15.87 5.81
N PHE A 238 26.85 15.67 4.92
CA PHE A 238 27.04 14.95 3.66
C PHE A 238 27.73 15.88 2.65
N LEU A 239 29.05 15.85 2.66
CA LEU A 239 29.91 16.66 1.79
C LEU A 239 30.46 15.84 0.63
N VAL A 240 30.54 16.46 -0.55
CA VAL A 240 31.38 15.99 -1.66
C VAL A 240 32.70 16.78 -1.70
N SER A 241 33.54 16.48 -2.69
CA SER A 241 34.76 17.26 -2.92
C SER A 241 34.44 18.72 -3.25
N ARG A 242 35.32 19.66 -2.84
CA ARG A 242 35.22 21.11 -3.10
C ARG A 242 34.15 21.88 -2.31
N GLY A 243 33.55 21.27 -1.29
CA GLY A 243 32.66 21.97 -0.34
C GLY A 243 31.19 22.00 -0.74
N GLU A 244 30.81 21.30 -1.82
CA GLU A 244 29.41 21.05 -2.17
C GLU A 244 28.82 19.92 -1.30
N TYR A 245 27.49 19.82 -1.25
CA TYR A 245 26.79 18.79 -0.49
C TYR A 245 26.35 17.62 -1.38
N ASP A 246 26.37 16.41 -0.83
CA ASP A 246 26.01 15.17 -1.52
C ASP A 246 24.47 14.99 -1.52
N ILE A 247 23.83 15.52 -2.56
CA ILE A 247 22.38 15.51 -2.75
C ILE A 247 21.86 14.10 -3.02
N GLU A 248 22.53 13.33 -3.87
CA GLU A 248 22.17 11.93 -4.16
C GLU A 248 22.12 11.09 -2.88
N ARG A 249 23.15 11.19 -2.03
CA ARG A 249 23.17 10.49 -0.74
C ARG A 249 22.06 10.97 0.19
N MET A 250 21.74 12.26 0.19
CA MET A 250 20.65 12.80 0.99
C MET A 250 19.28 12.33 0.47
N ALA A 251 19.06 12.31 -0.84
CA ALA A 251 17.85 11.79 -1.47
C ALA A 251 17.62 10.32 -1.11
N ASN A 252 18.67 9.49 -1.20
CA ASN A 252 18.64 8.11 -0.74
C ASN A 252 18.27 7.99 0.75
N THR A 253 18.95 8.78 1.59
CA THR A 253 18.73 8.78 3.03
C THR A 253 17.30 9.19 3.40
N LEU A 254 16.75 10.20 2.74
CA LEU A 254 15.39 10.69 2.96
C LEU A 254 14.35 9.59 2.69
N LEU A 255 14.45 8.94 1.53
CA LEU A 255 13.52 7.89 1.12
C LEU A 255 13.64 6.66 2.04
N ASP A 256 14.86 6.25 2.40
CA ASP A 256 15.07 5.14 3.33
C ASP A 256 14.55 5.45 4.75
N GLU A 257 14.69 6.70 5.20
CA GLU A 257 14.15 7.16 6.48
C GLU A 257 12.62 7.20 6.48
N TYR A 258 11.99 7.55 5.37
CA TYR A 258 10.55 7.41 5.18
C TYR A 258 10.10 5.95 5.22
N HIS A 259 10.78 5.05 4.48
CA HIS A 259 10.42 3.63 4.44
C HIS A 259 10.62 2.91 5.78
N SER A 260 11.58 3.37 6.58
CA SER A 260 11.84 2.83 7.92
C SER A 260 11.03 3.50 9.04
N GLY A 261 10.19 4.50 8.72
CA GLY A 261 9.38 5.23 9.71
C GLY A 261 10.18 6.18 10.60
N LYS A 262 11.43 6.48 10.25
CA LYS A 262 12.31 7.39 11.01
C LYS A 262 11.89 8.85 10.91
N LEU A 263 11.10 9.20 9.89
CA LEU A 263 10.42 10.49 9.76
C LEU A 263 9.12 10.59 10.56
N GLY A 264 8.74 9.52 11.27
CA GLY A 264 7.45 9.41 11.92
C GLY A 264 6.43 8.67 11.05
N ARG A 265 5.17 8.78 11.46
CA ARG A 265 4.02 8.13 10.83
C ARG A 265 3.33 9.13 9.91
N LEU A 266 3.49 8.98 8.60
CA LEU A 266 3.14 9.99 7.62
C LEU A 266 2.27 9.40 6.51
N SER A 267 1.22 10.10 6.11
CA SER A 267 0.39 9.80 4.93
C SER A 267 0.43 10.96 3.93
N LEU A 268 0.71 10.66 2.66
CA LEU A 268 1.03 11.64 1.61
C LEU A 268 -0.18 12.22 0.89
N GLU A 269 -1.39 11.80 1.28
CA GLU A 269 -2.66 12.27 0.77
C GLU A 269 -3.76 12.12 1.84
N ARG A 270 -4.82 12.92 1.71
CA ARG A 270 -5.98 12.95 2.60
C ARG A 270 -7.26 12.82 1.75
N PRO A 271 -8.34 12.22 2.27
CA PRO A 271 -9.61 12.25 1.58
C PRO A 271 -10.13 13.70 1.52
N GLU A 272 -10.88 14.01 0.46
CA GLU A 272 -11.60 15.29 0.31
C GLU A 272 -12.73 15.44 1.32
#